data_AF-A0A5C5VQE9-F1
#
_entry.id   AF-A0A5C5VQE9-F1
#
_cell.length_a   1.000
_cell.length_b   1.000
_cell.length_c   1.000
_cell.angle_alpha   90.00
_cell.angle_beta   90.00
_cell.angle_gamma   90.00
#
_symmetry.space_group_name_H-M   'P 1'
#
loop_
_entity.id
_entity.type
_entity.pdbx_description
1 polymer ?
#
loop_
_entity_poly.entity_id
_entity_poly.type
_entity_poly.pdbx_seq_one_letter_code
_entity_poly.pdbx_strand_id
1 'polypeptide(L)'
;MKIRGKLLVLLMGLAAVVMIGWVLVVPLPAFKLRMETLDLLDSPQAADRQKAAWIIAEEGLAGGVGDILKRIRREDDPDTREAYLYALGRVPEPRSLEAVVDELHCGTSGYPRHAAWLALARIDPAVFRSLSDKPPILDPWDRLGIAHGRLEVDDTRGVETIIEFALRGDADQRRVACTAIGQLLHPLLESAGRWPLESPRGRERIFPAAFVCDISVRCDGIDLQSLADWRGAHGGQDAAMSRSLRRLNNARNRIAYLLFGSRDGAAGQSLQ
;
A
#
# COMPACT_ATOMS: atom_id res chain seq x y z
N MET A 1 56.29 -8.08 -23.19
CA MET A 1 54.93 -8.17 -23.79
C MET A 1 54.08 -9.39 -23.36
N LYS A 2 54.62 -10.51 -22.86
CA LYS A 2 53.83 -11.72 -22.54
C LYS A 2 52.88 -11.65 -21.33
N ILE A 3 53.08 -10.70 -20.40
CA ILE A 3 52.29 -10.62 -19.14
C ILE A 3 50.86 -10.10 -19.40
N ARG A 4 50.67 -9.24 -20.40
CA ARG A 4 49.35 -8.65 -20.72
C ARG A 4 48.32 -9.67 -21.21
N GLY A 5 48.75 -10.72 -21.92
CA GLY A 5 47.85 -11.74 -22.45
C GLY A 5 47.23 -12.63 -21.37
N LYS A 6 48.01 -13.02 -20.34
CA LYS A 6 47.52 -13.86 -19.24
C LYS A 6 46.54 -13.11 -18.34
N LEU A 7 46.77 -11.81 -18.11
CA LEU A 7 45.88 -10.97 -17.31
C LEU A 7 44.50 -10.79 -17.99
N LEU A 8 44.47 -10.64 -19.32
CA LEU A 8 43.23 -10.50 -20.09
C LEU A 8 42.36 -11.77 -20.00
N VAL A 9 42.96 -12.96 -20.17
CA VAL A 9 42.24 -14.24 -20.09
C VAL A 9 41.67 -14.48 -18.70
N LEU A 10 42.43 -14.12 -17.65
CA LEU A 10 41.98 -14.28 -16.26
C LEU A 10 40.83 -13.32 -15.92
N LEU A 11 40.87 -12.08 -16.41
CA LEU A 11 39.77 -11.13 -16.28
C LEU A 11 38.51 -11.56 -17.03
N MET A 12 38.64 -12.11 -18.25
CA MET A 12 37.49 -12.64 -18.99
C MET A 12 36.88 -13.86 -18.31
N GLY A 13 37.70 -14.76 -17.76
CA GLY A 13 37.22 -15.91 -16.99
C GLY A 13 36.45 -15.48 -15.73
N LEU A 14 36.98 -14.50 -14.99
CA LEU A 14 36.30 -13.95 -13.80
C LEU A 14 34.97 -13.28 -14.18
N ALA A 15 34.96 -12.48 -15.25
CA ALA A 15 33.74 -11.82 -15.73
C ALA A 15 32.67 -12.85 -16.17
N ALA A 16 33.06 -13.94 -16.82
CA ALA A 16 32.15 -15.02 -17.20
C ALA A 16 31.57 -15.74 -15.97
N VAL A 17 32.39 -16.05 -14.95
CA VAL A 17 31.92 -16.66 -13.71
C VAL A 17 30.99 -15.71 -12.93
N VAL A 18 31.30 -14.42 -12.89
CA VAL A 18 30.43 -13.41 -12.27
C VAL A 18 29.11 -13.30 -13.05
N MET A 19 29.14 -13.24 -14.38
CA MET A 19 27.93 -13.21 -15.23
C MET A 19 27.07 -14.46 -15.03
N ILE A 20 27.67 -15.65 -15.05
CA ILE A 20 26.95 -16.92 -14.85
C ILE A 20 26.38 -16.99 -13.42
N GLY A 21 27.17 -16.59 -12.42
CA GLY A 21 26.72 -16.50 -11.04
C GLY A 21 25.57 -15.52 -10.88
N TRP A 22 25.62 -14.37 -11.53
CA TRP A 22 24.54 -13.37 -11.51
C TRP A 22 23.27 -13.89 -12.20
N VAL A 23 23.42 -14.55 -13.35
CA VAL A 23 22.30 -15.11 -14.13
C VAL A 23 21.65 -16.30 -13.42
N LEU A 24 22.38 -17.07 -12.61
CA LEU A 24 21.82 -18.23 -11.92
C LEU A 24 21.37 -17.95 -10.49
N VAL A 25 22.10 -17.14 -9.73
CA VAL A 25 21.83 -16.93 -8.30
C VAL A 25 20.72 -15.89 -8.07
N VAL A 26 20.62 -14.86 -8.91
CA VAL A 26 19.64 -13.77 -8.72
C VAL A 26 18.20 -14.18 -9.08
N PRO A 27 17.90 -14.96 -10.15
CA PRO A 27 16.51 -15.26 -10.50
C PRO A 27 15.88 -16.42 -9.71
N LEU A 28 16.66 -17.32 -9.10
CA LEU A 28 16.10 -18.49 -8.40
C LEU A 28 15.22 -18.13 -7.18
N PRO A 29 15.61 -17.18 -6.29
CA PRO A 29 14.75 -16.79 -5.17
C PRO A 29 13.45 -16.12 -5.62
N ALA A 30 13.51 -15.24 -6.61
CA ALA A 30 12.33 -14.56 -7.15
C ALA A 30 11.36 -15.53 -7.84
N PHE A 31 11.91 -16.52 -8.56
CA PHE A 31 11.12 -17.59 -9.16
C PHE A 31 10.43 -18.46 -8.10
N LYS A 32 11.17 -18.89 -7.06
CA LYS A 32 10.60 -19.69 -5.96
C LYS A 32 9.48 -18.94 -5.24
N LEU A 33 9.72 -17.69 -4.86
CA LEU A 33 8.72 -16.84 -4.22
C LEU A 33 7.45 -16.71 -5.08
N ARG A 34 7.61 -16.53 -6.40
CA ARG A 34 6.48 -16.47 -7.32
C ARG A 34 5.66 -17.76 -7.32
N MET A 35 6.32 -18.93 -7.37
CA MET A 35 5.62 -20.22 -7.34
C MET A 35 4.85 -20.41 -6.02
N GLU A 36 5.48 -20.13 -4.89
CA GLU A 36 4.82 -20.20 -3.58
C GLU A 36 3.62 -19.23 -3.50
N THR A 37 3.74 -18.05 -4.09
CA THR A 37 2.65 -17.06 -4.14
C THR A 37 1.49 -17.54 -5.01
N LEU A 38 1.78 -18.24 -6.12
CA LEU A 38 0.75 -18.84 -6.98
C LEU A 38 -0.01 -19.95 -6.24
N ASP A 39 0.71 -20.81 -5.52
CA ASP A 39 0.09 -21.87 -4.72
C ASP A 39 -0.85 -21.29 -3.66
N LEU A 40 -0.46 -20.18 -3.01
CA LEU A 40 -1.31 -19.47 -2.06
C LEU A 40 -2.54 -18.81 -2.72
N LEU A 41 -2.40 -18.26 -3.93
CA LEU A 41 -3.53 -17.70 -4.69
C LEU A 41 -4.56 -18.76 -5.09
N ASP A 42 -4.13 -20.02 -5.26
CA ASP A 42 -5.00 -21.16 -5.60
C ASP A 42 -5.50 -21.92 -4.36
N SER A 43 -5.10 -21.50 -3.16
CA SER A 43 -5.57 -22.11 -1.92
C SER A 43 -7.09 -21.97 -1.77
N PRO A 44 -7.80 -23.03 -1.32
CA PRO A 44 -9.20 -22.92 -0.98
C PRO A 44 -9.45 -21.96 0.19
N GLN A 45 -8.43 -21.68 1.02
CA GLN A 45 -8.56 -20.81 2.19
C GLN A 45 -8.39 -19.34 1.80
N ALA A 46 -9.38 -18.51 2.12
CA ALA A 46 -9.34 -17.06 1.86
C ALA A 46 -8.11 -16.37 2.48
N ALA A 47 -7.74 -16.76 3.70
CA ALA A 47 -6.56 -16.21 4.40
C ALA A 47 -5.24 -16.41 3.62
N ASP A 48 -5.08 -17.53 2.92
CA ASP A 48 -3.89 -17.79 2.09
C ASP A 48 -3.90 -16.93 0.83
N ARG A 49 -5.06 -16.77 0.19
CA ARG A 49 -5.22 -15.90 -0.99
C ARG A 49 -4.97 -14.43 -0.65
N GLN A 50 -5.48 -13.96 0.49
CA GLN A 50 -5.16 -12.65 1.05
C GLN A 50 -3.65 -12.49 1.25
N LYS A 51 -3.01 -13.45 1.93
CA LYS A 51 -1.57 -13.45 2.15
C LYS A 51 -0.78 -13.37 0.84
N ALA A 52 -1.22 -14.09 -0.20
CA ALA A 52 -0.60 -14.02 -1.51
C ALA A 52 -0.70 -12.62 -2.12
N ALA A 53 -1.86 -11.98 -2.03
CA ALA A 53 -2.07 -10.61 -2.48
C ALA A 53 -1.16 -9.61 -1.75
N TRP A 54 -1.01 -9.77 -0.43
CA TRP A 54 -0.08 -8.98 0.37
C TRP A 54 1.38 -9.17 -0.09
N ILE A 55 1.80 -10.41 -0.36
CA ILE A 55 3.14 -10.70 -0.90
C ILE A 55 3.34 -10.01 -2.26
N ILE A 56 2.36 -10.11 -3.17
CA ILE A 56 2.42 -9.45 -4.49
C ILE A 56 2.60 -7.94 -4.33
N ALA A 57 1.82 -7.32 -3.44
CA ALA A 57 1.84 -5.90 -3.18
C ALA A 57 3.18 -5.44 -2.57
N GLU A 58 3.69 -6.17 -1.58
CA GLU A 58 4.90 -5.82 -0.83
C GLU A 58 6.17 -5.99 -1.67
N GLU A 59 6.25 -7.11 -2.39
CA GLU A 59 7.42 -7.48 -3.19
C GLU A 59 7.38 -6.86 -4.60
N GLY A 60 6.24 -6.28 -5.00
CA GLY A 60 6.08 -5.64 -6.29
C GLY A 60 6.09 -6.62 -7.46
N LEU A 61 5.46 -7.79 -7.28
CA LEU A 61 5.47 -8.87 -8.27
C LEU A 61 4.52 -8.55 -9.42
N ALA A 62 5.00 -7.84 -10.43
CA ALA A 62 4.24 -7.54 -11.67
C ALA A 62 3.63 -8.80 -12.31
N GLY A 63 4.33 -9.94 -12.23
CA GLY A 63 3.80 -11.23 -12.68
C GLY A 63 2.51 -11.65 -11.96
N GLY A 64 2.38 -11.34 -10.67
CA GLY A 64 1.22 -11.70 -9.84
C GLY A 64 -0.02 -10.84 -10.10
N VAL A 65 0.13 -9.64 -10.68
CA VAL A 65 -1.01 -8.79 -11.08
C VAL A 65 -1.91 -9.54 -12.07
N GLY A 66 -1.31 -10.16 -13.08
CA GLY A 66 -2.05 -10.96 -14.05
C GLY A 66 -2.76 -12.17 -13.43
N ASP A 67 -2.23 -12.71 -12.33
CA ASP A 67 -2.83 -13.84 -11.64
C ASP A 67 -4.00 -13.41 -10.73
N ILE A 68 -3.92 -12.25 -10.10
CA ILE A 68 -5.05 -11.63 -9.40
C ILE A 68 -6.19 -11.32 -10.36
N LEU A 69 -5.91 -10.73 -11.53
CA LEU A 69 -6.94 -10.34 -12.50
C LEU A 69 -7.77 -11.52 -13.01
N LYS A 70 -7.20 -12.73 -13.08
CA LYS A 70 -7.93 -13.95 -13.46
C LYS A 70 -8.93 -14.40 -12.39
N ARG A 71 -8.71 -14.03 -11.13
CA ARG A 71 -9.42 -14.55 -9.95
C ARG A 71 -10.41 -13.55 -9.36
N ILE A 72 -10.11 -12.26 -9.38
CA ILE A 72 -10.88 -11.22 -8.68
C ILE A 72 -12.39 -11.23 -8.99
N ARG A 73 -12.79 -11.49 -10.25
CA ARG A 73 -14.21 -11.56 -10.66
C ARG A 73 -14.97 -12.76 -10.08
N ARG A 74 -14.27 -13.77 -9.57
CA ARG A 74 -14.83 -15.00 -8.99
C ARG A 74 -14.55 -15.10 -7.49
N GLU A 75 -13.94 -14.08 -6.90
CA GLU A 75 -13.61 -14.07 -5.49
C GLU A 75 -14.83 -13.64 -4.68
N ASP A 76 -15.39 -14.58 -3.94
CA ASP A 76 -16.59 -14.34 -3.13
C ASP A 76 -16.25 -13.67 -1.79
N ASP A 77 -15.04 -13.91 -1.26
CA ASP A 77 -14.61 -13.36 0.03
C ASP A 77 -14.27 -11.86 -0.11
N PRO A 78 -15.00 -10.95 0.56
CA PRO A 78 -14.80 -9.52 0.42
C PRO A 78 -13.42 -9.07 0.94
N ASP A 79 -12.89 -9.69 1.99
CA ASP A 79 -11.57 -9.36 2.52
C ASP A 79 -10.46 -9.76 1.52
N THR A 80 -10.63 -10.88 0.82
CA THR A 80 -9.73 -11.30 -0.27
C THR A 80 -9.82 -10.37 -1.47
N ARG A 81 -11.02 -9.92 -1.85
CA ARG A 81 -11.19 -8.91 -2.91
C ARG A 81 -10.53 -7.59 -2.55
N GLU A 82 -10.66 -7.13 -1.31
CA GLU A 82 -9.96 -5.94 -0.84
C GLU A 82 -8.44 -6.09 -0.96
N ALA A 83 -7.88 -7.20 -0.49
CA ALA A 83 -6.46 -7.49 -0.60
C ALA A 83 -5.97 -7.52 -2.06
N TYR A 84 -6.78 -8.09 -2.97
CA TYR A 84 -6.53 -8.06 -4.41
C TYR A 84 -6.49 -6.64 -4.96
N LEU A 85 -7.50 -5.82 -4.70
CA LEU A 85 -7.57 -4.43 -5.18
C LEU A 85 -6.42 -3.59 -4.62
N TYR A 86 -6.10 -3.78 -3.33
CA TYR A 86 -4.94 -3.14 -2.72
C TYR A 86 -3.64 -3.50 -3.45
N ALA A 87 -3.44 -4.79 -3.79
CA ALA A 87 -2.27 -5.24 -4.54
C ALA A 87 -2.22 -4.66 -5.96
N LEU A 88 -3.35 -4.62 -6.67
CA LEU A 88 -3.46 -4.01 -8.01
C LEU A 88 -3.11 -2.51 -7.97
N GLY A 89 -3.51 -1.80 -6.93
CA GLY A 89 -3.13 -0.40 -6.72
C GLY A 89 -1.67 -0.21 -6.33
N ARG A 90 -1.09 -1.18 -5.59
CA ARG A 90 0.29 -1.10 -5.11
C ARG A 90 1.32 -1.46 -6.18
N VAL A 91 0.92 -2.30 -7.12
CA VAL A 91 1.66 -2.68 -8.33
C VAL A 91 0.85 -2.19 -9.54
N PRO A 92 0.82 -0.86 -9.78
CA PRO A 92 -0.06 -0.27 -10.76
C PRO A 92 0.33 -0.73 -12.16
N GLU A 93 -0.61 -1.37 -12.84
CA GLU A 93 -0.50 -1.76 -14.23
C GLU A 93 -1.76 -1.30 -14.98
N PRO A 94 -1.65 -0.73 -16.20
CA PRO A 94 -2.80 -0.21 -16.93
C PRO A 94 -3.93 -1.25 -17.13
N ARG A 95 -3.57 -2.53 -17.28
CA ARG A 95 -4.54 -3.64 -17.42
C ARG A 95 -5.39 -3.91 -16.17
N SER A 96 -5.02 -3.35 -15.02
CA SER A 96 -5.81 -3.45 -13.78
C SER A 96 -6.99 -2.48 -13.75
N LEU A 97 -7.00 -1.47 -14.62
CA LEU A 97 -7.99 -0.40 -14.62
C LEU A 97 -9.42 -0.93 -14.75
N GLU A 98 -9.66 -1.82 -15.71
CA GLU A 98 -10.98 -2.41 -15.96
C GLU A 98 -11.51 -3.13 -14.71
N ALA A 99 -10.72 -4.02 -14.10
CA ALA A 99 -11.15 -4.75 -12.92
C ALA A 99 -11.43 -3.85 -11.70
N VAL A 100 -10.65 -2.78 -11.52
CA VAL A 100 -10.87 -1.80 -10.45
C VAL A 100 -12.14 -0.98 -10.68
N VAL A 101 -12.37 -0.53 -11.91
CA VAL A 101 -13.59 0.21 -12.28
C VAL A 101 -14.82 -0.68 -12.19
N ASP A 102 -14.71 -1.96 -12.56
CA ASP A 102 -15.78 -2.94 -12.42
C ASP A 102 -16.20 -3.09 -10.94
N GLU A 103 -15.26 -3.20 -10.00
CA GLU A 103 -15.59 -3.29 -8.57
C GLU A 103 -16.30 -2.03 -8.07
N LEU A 104 -15.92 -0.84 -8.54
CA LEU A 104 -16.58 0.41 -8.15
C LEU A 104 -18.06 0.45 -8.58
N HIS A 105 -18.40 -0.15 -9.72
CA HIS A 105 -19.76 -0.14 -10.25
C HIS A 105 -20.61 -1.33 -9.81
N CYS A 106 -20.00 -2.51 -9.72
CA CYS A 106 -20.71 -3.77 -9.52
C CYS A 106 -20.49 -4.36 -8.11
N GLY A 107 -19.52 -3.86 -7.36
CA GLY A 107 -19.18 -4.34 -6.03
C GLY A 107 -20.26 -4.04 -5.00
N THR A 108 -20.71 -5.05 -4.28
CA THR A 108 -21.77 -4.92 -3.26
C THR A 108 -21.22 -4.50 -1.89
N SER A 109 -19.99 -4.89 -1.56
CA SER A 109 -19.36 -4.58 -0.27
C SER A 109 -18.61 -3.24 -0.32
N GLY A 110 -18.82 -2.39 0.67
CA GLY A 110 -18.19 -1.07 0.74
C GLY A 110 -16.66 -1.14 0.92
N TYR A 111 -16.17 -2.09 1.73
CA TYR A 111 -14.74 -2.19 2.05
C TYR A 111 -13.85 -2.47 0.81
N PRO A 112 -14.19 -3.44 -0.07
CA PRO A 112 -13.54 -3.57 -1.39
C PRO A 112 -13.65 -2.32 -2.26
N ARG A 113 -14.81 -1.66 -2.32
CA ARG A 113 -14.95 -0.43 -3.12
C ARG A 113 -14.05 0.70 -2.63
N HIS A 114 -13.85 0.85 -1.32
CA HIS A 114 -12.85 1.75 -0.78
C HIS A 114 -11.44 1.43 -1.34
N ALA A 115 -11.05 0.16 -1.32
CA ALA A 115 -9.75 -0.27 -1.86
C ALA A 115 -9.66 -0.05 -3.37
N ALA A 116 -10.76 -0.20 -4.11
CA ALA A 116 -10.84 0.10 -5.53
C ALA A 116 -10.64 1.60 -5.83
N TRP A 117 -11.23 2.51 -5.04
CA TRP A 117 -10.98 3.95 -5.18
C TRP A 117 -9.50 4.29 -4.97
N LEU A 118 -8.89 3.72 -3.93
CA LEU A 118 -7.48 3.90 -3.64
C LEU A 118 -6.58 3.31 -4.74
N ALA A 119 -6.94 2.15 -5.29
CA ALA A 119 -6.23 1.53 -6.39
C ALA A 119 -6.33 2.38 -7.66
N LEU A 120 -7.52 2.90 -7.97
CA LEU A 120 -7.76 3.77 -9.12
C LEU A 120 -6.91 5.03 -9.06
N ALA A 121 -6.85 5.69 -7.90
CA ALA A 121 -5.99 6.86 -7.68
C ALA A 121 -4.51 6.59 -7.98
N ARG A 122 -4.03 5.36 -7.77
CA ARG A 122 -2.63 4.96 -8.02
C ARG A 122 -2.39 4.45 -9.45
N ILE A 123 -3.37 3.79 -10.06
CA ILE A 123 -3.28 3.23 -11.41
C ILE A 123 -3.42 4.34 -12.45
N ASP A 124 -4.47 5.15 -12.31
CA ASP A 124 -4.76 6.24 -13.24
C ASP A 124 -5.39 7.43 -12.49
N PRO A 125 -4.56 8.39 -12.02
CA PRO A 125 -5.02 9.60 -11.35
C PRO A 125 -6.01 10.44 -12.17
N ALA A 126 -5.93 10.41 -13.50
CA ALA A 126 -6.81 11.19 -14.36
C ALA A 126 -8.22 10.58 -14.39
N VAL A 127 -8.32 9.26 -14.53
CA VAL A 127 -9.60 8.54 -14.43
C VAL A 127 -10.18 8.67 -13.02
N PHE A 128 -9.35 8.55 -11.98
CA PHE A 128 -9.76 8.79 -10.60
C PHE A 128 -10.44 10.16 -10.43
N ARG A 129 -9.78 11.25 -10.87
CA ARG A 129 -10.34 12.61 -10.77
C ARG A 129 -11.68 12.72 -11.52
N SER A 130 -11.75 12.18 -12.73
CA SER A 130 -12.97 12.19 -13.56
C SER A 130 -14.16 11.51 -12.88
N LEU A 131 -13.93 10.35 -12.25
CA LEU A 131 -14.99 9.59 -11.57
C LEU A 131 -15.35 10.17 -10.19
N SER A 132 -14.35 10.61 -9.43
CA SER A 132 -14.52 11.08 -8.05
C SER A 132 -15.10 12.49 -7.92
N ASP A 133 -15.12 13.28 -8.99
CA ASP A 133 -15.81 14.59 -9.03
C ASP A 133 -17.30 14.45 -9.39
N LYS A 134 -17.77 13.26 -9.78
CA LYS A 134 -19.19 12.96 -10.10
C LYS A 134 -19.79 11.84 -9.23
N PRO A 135 -19.63 11.85 -7.89
CA PRO A 135 -20.12 10.74 -7.10
C PRO A 135 -21.66 10.75 -7.06
N PRO A 136 -22.38 9.67 -7.45
CA PRO A 136 -23.79 9.51 -7.09
C PRO A 136 -23.90 9.31 -5.56
N ILE A 137 -25.11 9.19 -5.00
CA ILE A 137 -25.31 8.95 -3.56
C ILE A 137 -24.43 7.78 -3.09
N LEU A 138 -23.36 8.10 -2.37
CA LEU A 138 -22.28 7.17 -2.02
C LEU A 138 -22.52 6.55 -0.64
N ASP A 139 -22.27 5.25 -0.54
CA ASP A 139 -22.06 4.59 0.73
C ASP A 139 -20.89 5.25 1.49
N PRO A 140 -20.87 5.25 2.83
CA PRO A 140 -19.76 5.81 3.61
C PRO A 140 -18.37 5.32 3.18
N TRP A 141 -18.23 4.06 2.74
CA TRP A 141 -16.95 3.55 2.26
C TRP A 141 -16.47 4.19 0.96
N ASP A 142 -17.39 4.55 0.06
CA ASP A 142 -17.04 5.24 -1.17
C ASP A 142 -16.60 6.69 -0.88
N ARG A 143 -17.27 7.38 0.06
CA ARG A 143 -16.83 8.69 0.55
C ARG A 143 -15.42 8.64 1.14
N LEU A 144 -15.16 7.64 1.99
CA LEU A 144 -13.85 7.41 2.59
C LEU A 144 -12.80 7.06 1.52
N GLY A 145 -13.15 6.21 0.55
CA GLY A 145 -12.27 5.79 -0.54
C GLY A 145 -11.86 6.94 -1.46
N ILE A 146 -12.81 7.80 -1.82
CA ILE A 146 -12.52 9.01 -2.59
C ILE A 146 -11.65 9.97 -1.79
N ALA A 147 -11.96 10.21 -0.52
CA ALA A 147 -11.15 11.09 0.32
C ALA A 147 -9.71 10.58 0.46
N HIS A 148 -9.54 9.27 0.63
CA HIS A 148 -8.23 8.62 0.70
C HIS A 148 -7.49 8.70 -0.64
N GLY A 149 -8.18 8.38 -1.74
CA GLY A 149 -7.62 8.48 -3.10
C GLY A 149 -7.20 9.91 -3.46
N ARG A 150 -7.95 10.93 -3.03
CA ARG A 150 -7.59 12.35 -3.21
C ARG A 150 -6.23 12.65 -2.57
N LEU A 151 -6.01 12.22 -1.33
CA LEU A 151 -4.71 12.41 -0.66
C LEU A 151 -3.56 11.65 -1.35
N GLU A 152 -3.82 10.49 -1.97
CA GLU A 152 -2.78 9.80 -2.76
C GLU A 152 -2.39 10.55 -4.03
N VAL A 153 -3.30 11.36 -4.60
CA VAL A 153 -3.02 12.20 -5.78
C VAL A 153 -2.70 13.65 -5.41
N ASP A 154 -2.27 13.87 -4.17
CA ASP A 154 -1.88 15.16 -3.60
C ASP A 154 -3.02 16.22 -3.66
N ASP A 155 -4.28 15.78 -3.61
CA ASP A 155 -5.47 16.63 -3.51
C ASP A 155 -5.98 16.66 -2.06
N THR A 156 -5.85 17.80 -1.40
CA THR A 156 -6.15 17.93 0.04
C THR A 156 -7.64 18.14 0.33
N ARG A 157 -8.51 18.18 -0.69
CA ARG A 157 -9.97 18.26 -0.50
C ARG A 157 -10.55 17.07 0.27
N GLY A 158 -9.81 15.96 0.35
CA GLY A 158 -10.20 14.78 1.13
C GLY A 158 -9.90 14.86 2.64
N VAL A 159 -9.09 15.82 3.11
CA VAL A 159 -8.60 15.84 4.50
C VAL A 159 -9.73 15.87 5.53
N GLU A 160 -10.72 16.75 5.34
CA GLU A 160 -11.84 16.89 6.28
C GLU A 160 -12.65 15.59 6.40
N THR A 161 -12.92 14.93 5.28
CA THR A 161 -13.64 13.64 5.27
C THR A 161 -12.83 12.56 5.97
N ILE A 162 -11.50 12.49 5.76
CA ILE A 162 -10.64 11.55 6.48
C ILE A 162 -10.70 11.79 8.01
N ILE A 163 -10.63 13.06 8.45
CA ILE A 163 -10.73 13.41 9.87
C ILE A 163 -12.10 13.04 10.44
N GLU A 164 -13.19 13.31 9.71
CA GLU A 164 -14.55 12.92 10.09
C GLU A 164 -14.63 11.41 10.37
N PHE A 165 -14.15 10.58 9.43
CA PHE A 165 -14.16 9.12 9.60
C PHE A 165 -13.24 8.63 10.72
N ALA A 166 -12.08 9.26 10.93
CA ALA A 166 -11.19 8.91 12.04
C ALA A 166 -11.83 9.16 13.42
N LEU A 167 -12.70 10.17 13.52
CA LEU A 167 -13.42 10.52 14.74
C LEU A 167 -14.71 9.73 14.95
N ARG A 168 -15.50 9.54 13.88
CA ARG A 168 -16.92 9.12 13.97
C ARG A 168 -17.26 7.84 13.19
N GLY A 169 -16.33 7.33 12.39
CA GLY A 169 -16.55 6.09 11.65
C GLY A 169 -16.69 4.88 12.57
N ASP A 170 -17.12 3.76 11.99
CA ASP A 170 -17.00 2.46 12.66
C ASP A 170 -15.53 2.06 12.88
N ALA A 171 -15.29 0.92 13.55
CA ALA A 171 -13.94 0.47 13.89
C ALA A 171 -13.02 0.33 12.66
N ASP A 172 -13.56 -0.13 11.53
CA ASP A 172 -12.80 -0.35 10.31
C ASP A 172 -12.57 0.95 9.54
N GLN A 173 -13.59 1.79 9.42
CA GLN A 173 -13.49 3.12 8.83
C GLN A 173 -12.48 3.98 9.59
N ARG A 174 -12.51 3.95 10.93
CA ARG A 174 -11.55 4.66 11.77
C ARG A 174 -10.13 4.17 11.55
N ARG A 175 -9.94 2.84 11.47
CA ARG A 175 -8.63 2.23 11.19
C ARG A 175 -8.08 2.67 9.84
N VAL A 176 -8.90 2.66 8.80
CA VAL A 176 -8.53 3.12 7.46
C VAL A 176 -8.20 4.62 7.46
N ALA A 177 -9.05 5.44 8.06
CA ALA A 177 -8.85 6.88 8.13
C ALA A 177 -7.58 7.24 8.92
N CYS A 178 -7.32 6.60 10.07
CA CYS A 178 -6.08 6.82 10.83
C CYS A 178 -4.84 6.36 10.04
N THR A 179 -4.96 5.29 9.25
CA THR A 179 -3.90 4.86 8.34
C THR A 179 -3.61 5.92 7.29
N ALA A 180 -4.64 6.49 6.66
CA ALA A 180 -4.48 7.58 5.69
C ALA A 180 -3.84 8.83 6.33
N ILE A 181 -4.26 9.20 7.55
CA ILE A 181 -3.64 10.29 8.31
C ILE A 181 -2.14 10.01 8.52
N GLY A 182 -1.79 8.85 9.05
CA GLY A 182 -0.39 8.51 9.34
C GLY A 182 0.49 8.34 8.11
N GLN A 183 -0.07 7.95 6.96
CA GLN A 183 0.72 7.70 5.75
C GLN A 183 0.80 8.90 4.80
N LEU A 184 -0.25 9.71 4.73
CA LEU A 184 -0.41 10.76 3.71
C LEU A 184 -0.43 12.16 4.31
N LEU A 185 -1.14 12.36 5.42
CA LEU A 185 -1.24 13.66 6.07
C LEU A 185 -0.06 13.96 7.01
N HIS A 186 0.46 12.94 7.72
CA HIS A 186 1.61 13.10 8.62
C HIS A 186 2.81 13.75 7.89
N PRO A 187 3.29 13.26 6.73
CA PRO A 187 4.41 13.89 6.05
C PRO A 187 4.18 15.37 5.69
N LEU A 188 2.94 15.76 5.37
CA LEU A 188 2.59 17.15 5.05
C LEU A 188 2.60 18.05 6.30
N LEU A 189 2.08 17.55 7.41
CA LEU A 189 2.10 18.30 8.68
C LEU A 189 3.49 18.34 9.29
N GLU A 190 4.29 17.27 9.15
CA GLU A 190 5.67 17.21 9.61
C GLU A 190 6.54 18.24 8.87
N SER A 191 6.39 18.37 7.54
CA SER A 191 7.16 19.34 6.75
C SER A 191 6.84 20.79 7.12
N ALA A 192 5.63 21.04 7.61
CA ALA A 192 5.21 22.34 8.16
C ALA A 192 5.62 22.55 9.63
N GLY A 193 6.24 21.56 10.29
CA GLY A 193 6.55 21.59 11.73
C GLY A 193 5.30 21.56 12.62
N ARG A 194 4.22 20.97 12.11
CA ARG A 194 2.87 21.05 12.68
C ARG A 194 2.35 19.70 13.18
N TRP A 195 3.03 18.59 12.91
CA TRP A 195 2.68 17.30 13.49
C TRP A 195 2.71 17.34 15.03
N PRO A 196 1.74 16.75 15.75
CA PRO A 196 1.76 16.79 17.21
C PRO A 196 2.94 16.02 17.81
N LEU A 197 3.62 16.62 18.78
CA LEU A 197 4.80 16.05 19.45
C LEU A 197 4.44 14.81 20.29
N GLU A 198 3.24 14.81 20.88
CA GLU A 198 2.70 13.70 21.67
C GLU A 198 1.97 12.68 20.78
N SER A 199 2.62 12.28 19.68
CA SER A 199 2.09 11.20 18.83
C SER A 199 1.94 9.91 19.65
N PRO A 200 0.80 9.21 19.56
CA PRO A 200 0.62 7.90 20.17
C PRO A 200 1.82 7.02 19.85
N ARG A 201 2.51 6.58 20.89
CA ARG A 201 3.71 5.74 20.75
C ARG A 201 3.26 4.29 20.64
N GLY A 202 3.49 3.65 19.50
CA GLY A 202 3.31 2.20 19.34
C GLY A 202 2.39 1.78 18.19
N ARG A 203 1.95 0.51 18.24
CA ARG A 203 1.22 -0.20 17.17
C ARG A 203 -0.27 0.18 17.08
N GLU A 204 -0.69 1.30 17.65
CA GLU A 204 -2.09 1.72 17.60
C GLU A 204 -2.48 1.99 16.14
N ARG A 205 -3.33 1.12 15.59
CA ARG A 205 -3.86 1.27 14.22
C ARG A 205 -4.97 2.34 14.15
N ILE A 206 -5.47 2.78 15.30
CA ILE A 206 -6.54 3.75 15.45
C ILE A 206 -6.06 4.81 16.44
N PHE A 207 -6.01 6.06 15.99
CA PHE A 207 -5.61 7.16 16.84
C PHE A 207 -6.70 7.52 17.87
N PRO A 208 -6.31 7.95 19.09
CA PRO A 208 -7.24 8.52 20.06
C PRO A 208 -7.96 9.73 19.49
N ALA A 209 -9.24 9.91 19.83
CA ALA A 209 -10.04 11.02 19.31
C ALA A 209 -9.43 12.39 19.62
N ALA A 210 -8.87 12.58 20.83
CA ALA A 210 -8.19 13.81 21.21
C ALA A 210 -6.99 14.15 20.30
N PHE A 211 -6.23 13.13 19.88
CA PHE A 211 -5.11 13.29 18.96
C PHE A 211 -5.60 13.68 17.56
N VAL A 212 -6.66 13.03 17.07
CA VAL A 212 -7.27 13.37 15.77
C VAL A 212 -7.86 14.79 15.77
N CYS A 213 -8.46 15.22 16.89
CA CYS A 213 -8.92 16.60 17.06
C CYS A 213 -7.76 17.60 17.01
N ASP A 214 -6.62 17.32 17.66
CA ASP A 214 -5.43 18.17 17.60
C ASP A 214 -4.90 18.28 16.17
N ILE A 215 -4.85 17.16 15.43
CA ILE A 215 -4.52 17.16 13.99
C ILE A 215 -5.47 18.08 13.21
N SER A 216 -6.78 17.99 13.46
CA SER A 216 -7.77 18.85 12.79
C SER A 216 -7.48 20.33 13.01
N VAL A 217 -7.24 20.73 14.27
CA VAL A 217 -6.91 22.12 14.61
C VAL A 217 -5.59 22.57 13.97
N ARG A 218 -4.63 21.67 13.79
CA ARG A 218 -3.35 21.97 13.16
C ARG A 218 -3.43 22.06 11.63
N CYS A 219 -4.38 21.35 11.02
CA CYS A 219 -4.72 21.55 9.61
C CYS A 219 -5.32 22.94 9.38
N ASP A 220 -6.08 23.46 10.36
CA ASP A 220 -6.66 24.80 10.26
C ASP A 220 -5.57 25.89 10.19
N GLY A 221 -5.69 26.77 9.20
CA GLY A 221 -4.77 27.89 9.00
C GLY A 221 -3.47 27.54 8.26
N ILE A 222 -3.34 26.32 7.73
CA ILE A 222 -2.28 25.95 6.80
C ILE A 222 -2.86 25.75 5.41
N ASP A 223 -2.18 26.28 4.41
CA ASP A 223 -2.45 25.92 3.02
C ASP A 223 -1.85 24.55 2.70
N LEU A 224 -2.59 23.50 3.08
CA LEU A 224 -2.20 22.11 2.84
C LEU A 224 -2.03 21.81 1.35
N GLN A 225 -2.80 22.46 0.48
CA GLN A 225 -2.69 22.24 -0.96
C GLN A 225 -1.37 22.79 -1.49
N SER A 226 -0.95 23.99 -1.07
CA SER A 226 0.38 24.52 -1.41
C SER A 226 1.52 23.60 -0.95
N LEU A 227 1.41 22.95 0.21
CA LEU A 227 2.40 21.98 0.69
C LEU A 227 2.40 20.69 -0.16
N ALA A 228 1.22 20.19 -0.53
CA ALA A 228 1.06 19.04 -1.39
C ALA A 228 1.60 19.31 -2.82
N ASP A 229 1.28 20.47 -3.40
CA ASP A 229 1.79 20.92 -4.69
C ASP A 229 3.31 21.08 -4.68
N TRP A 230 3.85 21.67 -3.60
CA TRP A 230 5.30 21.79 -3.41
C TRP A 230 5.99 20.42 -3.38
N ARG A 231 5.41 19.47 -2.65
CA ARG A 231 5.88 18.08 -2.61
C ARG A 231 5.81 17.42 -3.98
N GLY A 232 4.71 17.62 -4.73
CA GLY A 232 4.53 17.09 -6.08
C GLY A 232 5.57 17.64 -7.07
N ALA A 233 5.83 18.95 -7.03
CA ALA A 233 6.76 19.64 -7.91
C ALA A 233 8.23 19.22 -7.70
N HIS A 234 8.61 18.90 -6.46
CA HIS A 234 9.96 18.44 -6.11
C HIS A 234 10.06 16.90 -6.03
N GLY A 235 8.92 16.21 -6.20
CA GLY A 235 8.73 14.81 -5.87
C GLY A 235 9.22 13.79 -6.90
N GLY A 236 9.77 14.19 -8.04
CA GLY A 236 10.33 13.24 -9.03
C GLY A 236 11.44 12.33 -8.44
N GLN A 237 12.22 12.86 -7.50
CA GLN A 237 13.20 12.10 -6.71
C GLN A 237 12.55 11.50 -5.44
N ASP A 238 11.59 12.20 -4.83
CA ASP A 238 10.93 11.75 -3.60
C ASP A 238 9.83 10.69 -3.80
N ALA A 239 9.31 10.45 -4.99
CA ALA A 239 8.33 9.39 -5.24
C ALA A 239 9.01 8.02 -5.29
N ALA A 240 10.23 7.95 -5.84
CA ALA A 240 11.09 6.77 -5.71
C ALA A 240 11.56 6.61 -4.26
N MET A 241 11.99 7.69 -3.60
CA MET A 241 12.39 7.66 -2.19
C MET A 241 11.23 7.29 -1.27
N SER A 242 10.04 7.84 -1.44
CA SER A 242 8.83 7.54 -0.67
C SER A 242 8.35 6.12 -0.88
N ARG A 243 8.49 5.57 -2.10
CA ARG A 243 8.24 4.14 -2.36
C ARG A 243 9.27 3.27 -1.63
N SER A 244 10.54 3.66 -1.63
CA SER A 244 11.62 2.99 -0.91
C SER A 244 11.50 3.10 0.61
N LEU A 245 11.11 4.27 1.15
CA LEU A 245 10.86 4.52 2.56
C LEU A 245 9.61 3.78 3.04
N ARG A 246 8.54 3.72 2.23
CA ARG A 246 7.38 2.86 2.51
C ARG A 246 7.77 1.38 2.53
N ARG A 247 8.63 0.92 1.59
CA ARG A 247 9.18 -0.46 1.60
C ARG A 247 10.05 -0.72 2.83
N LEU A 248 10.93 0.21 3.22
CA LEU A 248 11.78 0.11 4.42
C LEU A 248 10.96 0.10 5.71
N ASN A 249 9.95 0.97 5.83
CA ASN A 249 9.05 0.99 6.98
C ASN A 249 8.25 -0.31 7.08
N ASN A 250 7.79 -0.87 5.95
CA ASN A 250 7.11 -2.17 5.94
C ASN A 250 8.07 -3.32 6.29
N ALA A 251 9.29 -3.32 5.77
CA ALA A 251 10.33 -4.29 6.14
C ALA A 251 10.68 -4.21 7.64
N ARG A 252 10.79 -3.00 8.18
CA ARG A 252 10.95 -2.75 9.62
C ARG A 252 9.78 -3.30 10.41
N ASN A 253 8.55 -3.08 9.95
CA ASN A 253 7.34 -3.59 10.59
C ASN A 253 7.29 -5.13 10.56
N ARG A 254 7.73 -5.77 9.47
CA ARG A 254 7.92 -7.23 9.35
C ARG A 254 8.97 -7.77 10.33
N ILE A 255 10.13 -7.13 10.40
CA ILE A 255 11.19 -7.53 11.36
C ILE A 255 10.68 -7.38 12.79
N ALA A 256 9.99 -6.29 13.10
CA ALA A 256 9.36 -6.10 14.40
C ALA A 256 8.29 -7.16 14.68
N TYR A 257 7.54 -7.61 13.67
CA TYR A 257 6.59 -8.70 13.82
C TYR A 257 7.26 -10.06 14.03
N LEU A 258 8.34 -10.36 13.32
CA LEU A 258 9.09 -11.61 13.48
C LEU A 258 9.85 -11.68 14.81
N LEU A 259 10.37 -10.55 15.29
CA LEU A 259 11.12 -10.47 16.55
C LEU A 259 10.22 -10.39 17.79
N PHE A 260 9.05 -9.77 17.67
CA PHE A 260 8.20 -9.44 18.83
C PHE A 260 6.74 -9.89 18.69
N GLY A 261 6.35 -10.53 17.59
CA GLY A 261 4.98 -10.99 17.32
C GLY A 261 4.71 -12.46 17.67
N SER A 262 5.69 -13.20 18.18
CA SER A 262 5.54 -14.63 18.49
C SER A 262 5.32 -14.95 19.98
N ARG A 263 5.04 -13.97 20.85
CA ARG A 263 4.96 -14.22 22.31
C ARG A 263 3.57 -14.23 22.94
N ASP A 264 2.52 -13.84 22.22
CA ASP A 264 1.17 -13.76 22.84
C ASP A 264 0.25 -14.94 22.48
N GLY A 265 0.75 -15.96 21.76
CA GLY A 265 -0.04 -17.12 21.32
C GLY A 265 -0.05 -18.34 22.27
N ALA A 266 0.62 -18.31 23.42
CA ALA A 266 0.82 -19.52 24.25
C ALA A 266 0.47 -19.39 25.74
N ALA A 267 -0.25 -18.35 26.16
CA ALA A 267 -0.60 -18.12 27.58
C ALA A 267 -2.12 -18.01 27.85
N GLY A 268 -2.94 -18.73 27.08
CA GLY A 268 -4.41 -18.64 27.16
C GLY A 268 -5.17 -19.97 27.15
N GLN A 269 -4.53 -21.08 27.53
CA GLN A 269 -5.23 -22.37 27.73
C GLN A 269 -4.68 -23.08 28.99
N SER A 270 -5.03 -22.57 30.16
CA SER A 270 -5.13 -23.35 31.39
C SER A 270 -5.81 -22.51 32.47
N LEU A 271 -7.14 -22.57 32.51
CA LEU A 271 -8.00 -22.45 33.69
C LEU A 271 -9.46 -22.36 33.23
N GLN A 272 -10.02 -23.50 32.81
CA GLN A 272 -11.38 -23.95 33.09
C GLN A 272 -11.35 -25.48 33.09
#